data_AF-A0A1S8CVZ8-F1
#
_entry.id   AF-A0A1S8CVZ8-F1
#
_cell.length_a   1.000
_cell.length_b   1.000
_cell.length_c   1.000
_cell.angle_alpha   90.00
_cell.angle_beta   90.00
_cell.angle_gamma   90.00
#
_symmetry.space_group_name_H-M   'P 1'
#
loop_
_entity.id
_entity.type
_entity.pdbx_description
1 polymer ?
#
loop_
_entity_poly.entity_id
_entity_poly.type
_entity_poly.pdbx_seq_one_letter_code
_entity_poly.pdbx_strand_id
1 'polypeptide(L)'
;MTSDLSNNSPEQAITYLNSLKQTALDEEAQSFIRNNLNKSNEASTYTTAFSLLYQHYEEMLQQATIAAFGLNDFQAKKILYKKDRVRLFKKHGIDFNALAGADAMNTLSLIVNASHYEGLVTEALADKFPYWKEGFAMVQLDQAYKKLVPQCIEHQQALLDALINVVQGQR
;
A
#
# COMPACT_ATOMS: atom_id res chain seq x y z
N MET A 1 -7.42 20.49 -1.56
CA MET A 1 -6.46 21.33 -0.83
C MET A 1 -5.36 20.42 -0.32
N THR A 2 -4.26 20.27 -1.06
CA THR A 2 -3.04 19.68 -0.51
C THR A 2 -2.38 20.76 0.33
N SER A 3 -2.68 20.77 1.63
CA SER A 3 -1.88 21.52 2.59
C SER A 3 -0.41 21.12 2.38
N ASP A 4 0.51 22.08 2.43
CA ASP A 4 1.94 21.82 2.27
C ASP A 4 2.44 20.97 3.46
N LEU A 5 2.32 19.65 3.33
CA LEU A 5 2.69 18.68 4.36
C LEU A 5 4.20 18.71 4.68
N SER A 6 5.02 19.32 3.82
CA SER A 6 6.47 19.35 3.96
C SER A 6 6.97 20.29 5.07
N ASN A 7 6.13 21.24 5.50
CA ASN A 7 6.46 22.26 6.50
C ASN A 7 5.70 22.09 7.83
N ASN A 8 5.15 20.90 8.09
CA ASN A 8 4.44 20.62 9.32
C ASN A 8 5.36 20.68 10.55
N SER A 9 4.89 21.30 11.63
CA SER A 9 5.46 21.08 12.96
C SER A 9 5.31 19.60 13.37
N PRO A 10 6.12 19.08 14.32
CA PRO A 10 5.95 17.71 14.80
C PRO A 10 4.53 17.40 15.31
N GLU A 11 3.85 18.36 15.94
CA GLU A 11 2.46 18.23 16.38
C GLU A 11 1.47 18.13 15.21
N GLN A 12 1.65 18.95 14.18
CA GLN A 12 0.83 18.92 12.97
C GLN A 12 1.03 17.61 12.22
N ALA A 13 2.27 17.14 12.11
CA ALA A 13 2.60 15.85 11.50
C ALA A 13 1.95 14.69 12.25
N ILE A 14 2.06 14.63 13.58
CA ILE A 14 1.41 13.59 14.41
C ILE A 14 -0.12 13.64 14.27
N THR A 15 -0.71 14.84 14.28
CA THR A 15 -2.17 15.01 14.11
C THR A 15 -2.62 14.45 12.76
N TYR A 16 -1.89 14.78 11.69
CA TYR A 16 -2.17 14.28 10.36
C TYR A 16 -1.99 12.76 10.24
N LEU A 17 -0.90 12.20 10.75
CA LEU A 17 -0.66 10.75 10.74
C LEU A 17 -1.76 9.98 11.51
N ASN A 18 -2.22 10.50 12.64
CA ASN A 18 -3.35 9.92 13.37
C ASN A 18 -4.66 10.00 12.58
N SER A 19 -4.87 11.05 11.79
CA SER A 19 -6.03 11.12 10.88
C SER A 19 -5.96 10.03 9.80
N LEU A 20 -4.77 9.78 9.22
CA LEU A 20 -4.58 8.69 8.25
C LEU A 20 -4.80 7.30 8.87
N LYS A 21 -4.48 7.11 10.16
CA LYS A 21 -4.77 5.84 10.86
C LYS A 21 -6.27 5.56 10.98
N GLN A 22 -7.09 6.61 11.03
CA GLN A 22 -8.55 6.51 11.12
C GLN A 22 -9.21 6.31 9.75
N THR A 23 -8.50 6.60 8.65
CA THR A 23 -8.98 6.36 7.30
C THR A 23 -8.86 4.87 6.95
N ALA A 24 -9.97 4.28 6.49
CA ALA A 24 -9.99 2.89 6.05
C ALA A 24 -9.29 2.74 4.69
N LEU A 25 -8.19 1.96 4.66
CA LEU A 25 -7.39 1.76 3.45
C LEU A 25 -8.19 1.12 2.31
N ASP A 26 -9.08 0.17 2.61
CA ASP A 26 -9.79 -0.62 1.61
C ASP A 26 -11.20 -0.11 1.29
N GLU A 27 -11.62 1.03 1.85
CA GLU A 27 -12.99 1.53 1.71
C GLU A 27 -13.43 1.71 0.25
N GLU A 28 -12.57 2.29 -0.58
CA GLU A 28 -12.83 2.49 -2.01
C GLU A 28 -12.92 1.15 -2.75
N ALA A 29 -11.96 0.25 -2.51
CA ALA A 29 -11.93 -1.07 -3.13
C ALA A 29 -13.16 -1.92 -2.74
N GLN A 30 -13.56 -1.89 -1.47
CA GLN A 30 -14.77 -2.57 -0.99
C GLN A 30 -16.04 -1.97 -1.60
N SER A 31 -16.12 -0.63 -1.70
CA SER A 31 -17.25 0.05 -2.34
C SER A 31 -17.35 -0.34 -3.82
N PHE A 32 -16.20 -0.41 -4.51
CA PHE A 32 -16.15 -0.85 -5.90
C PHE A 32 -16.67 -2.28 -6.06
N ILE A 33 -16.21 -3.22 -5.22
CA ILE A 33 -16.69 -4.61 -5.24
C ILE A 33 -18.21 -4.66 -5.01
N ARG A 34 -18.72 -3.98 -3.97
CA ARG A 34 -20.16 -3.97 -3.66
C ARG A 34 -21.02 -3.45 -4.81
N ASN A 35 -20.53 -2.44 -5.52
CA ASN A 35 -21.31 -1.77 -6.56
C ASN A 35 -21.23 -2.46 -7.93
N ASN A 36 -20.18 -3.25 -8.20
CA ASN A 36 -19.91 -3.78 -9.53
C ASN A 36 -19.93 -5.31 -9.63
N LEU A 37 -19.79 -6.04 -8.52
CA LEU A 37 -19.63 -7.49 -8.55
C LEU A 37 -20.88 -8.21 -9.06
N ASN A 38 -20.70 -9.01 -10.10
CA ASN A 38 -21.65 -10.01 -10.56
C ASN A 38 -20.92 -11.25 -11.09
N LYS A 39 -21.68 -12.30 -11.42
CA LYS A 39 -21.10 -13.58 -11.86
C LYS A 39 -20.25 -13.50 -13.13
N SER A 40 -20.49 -12.52 -14.00
CA SER A 40 -19.82 -12.40 -15.30
C SER A 40 -18.54 -11.56 -15.27
N ASN A 41 -18.32 -10.78 -14.21
CA ASN A 41 -17.20 -9.83 -14.11
C ASN A 41 -16.39 -9.99 -12.82
N GLU A 42 -16.47 -11.14 -12.17
CA GLU A 42 -15.80 -11.37 -10.88
C GLU A 42 -14.30 -11.09 -10.95
N ALA A 43 -13.60 -11.68 -11.93
CA ALA A 43 -12.16 -11.50 -12.09
C ALA A 43 -11.78 -10.03 -12.31
N SER A 44 -12.42 -9.34 -13.26
CA SER A 44 -12.13 -7.93 -13.54
C SER A 44 -12.51 -6.99 -12.39
N THR A 45 -13.54 -7.35 -11.60
CA THR A 45 -13.94 -6.60 -10.41
C THR A 45 -12.86 -6.66 -9.34
N TYR A 46 -12.36 -7.86 -9.01
CA TYR A 46 -11.31 -8.00 -8.00
C TYR A 46 -9.96 -7.48 -8.48
N THR A 47 -9.63 -7.61 -9.76
CA THR A 47 -8.44 -6.96 -10.33
C THR A 47 -8.48 -5.44 -10.14
N THR A 48 -9.60 -4.81 -10.47
CA THR A 48 -9.76 -3.36 -10.25
C THR A 48 -9.71 -3.01 -8.75
N ALA A 49 -10.31 -3.82 -7.89
CA ALA A 49 -10.26 -3.61 -6.44
C ALA A 49 -8.83 -3.66 -5.88
N PHE A 50 -7.98 -4.59 -6.37
CA PHE A 50 -6.56 -4.61 -6.01
C PHE A 50 -5.83 -3.34 -6.48
N SER A 51 -6.10 -2.87 -7.70
CA SER A 51 -5.50 -1.63 -8.20
C SER A 51 -5.90 -0.40 -7.37
N LEU A 52 -7.18 -0.28 -7.03
CA LEU A 52 -7.68 0.81 -6.17
C LEU A 52 -7.03 0.78 -4.77
N LEU A 53 -6.97 -0.42 -4.16
CA LEU A 53 -6.31 -0.60 -2.87
C LEU A 53 -4.84 -0.18 -2.90
N TYR A 54 -4.11 -0.62 -3.93
CA TYR A 54 -2.69 -0.30 -4.07
C TYR A 54 -2.45 1.18 -4.35
N GLN A 55 -3.28 1.80 -5.17
CA GLN A 55 -3.20 3.24 -5.45
C GLN A 55 -3.42 4.04 -4.16
N HIS A 56 -4.49 3.75 -3.42
CA HIS A 56 -4.79 4.45 -2.18
C HIS A 56 -3.68 4.25 -1.14
N TYR A 57 -3.10 3.05 -1.05
CA TYR A 57 -1.92 2.79 -0.22
C TYR A 57 -0.73 3.67 -0.61
N GLU A 58 -0.38 3.75 -1.90
CA GLU A 58 0.77 4.54 -2.37
C GLU A 58 0.56 6.05 -2.12
N GLU A 59 -0.66 6.56 -2.29
CA GLU A 59 -1.03 7.94 -1.97
C GLU A 59 -0.88 8.23 -0.47
N MET A 60 -1.44 7.36 0.39
CA MET A 60 -1.33 7.50 1.84
C MET A 60 0.12 7.38 2.32
N LEU A 61 0.89 6.43 1.79
CA LEU A 61 2.31 6.25 2.08
C LEU A 61 3.08 7.53 1.74
N GLN A 62 2.88 8.08 0.54
CA GLN A 62 3.56 9.29 0.11
C GLN A 62 3.23 10.47 1.03
N GLN A 63 1.94 10.70 1.30
CA GLN A 63 1.48 11.78 2.16
C GLN A 63 2.01 11.64 3.60
N ALA A 64 1.92 10.44 4.18
CA ALA A 64 2.43 10.15 5.52
C ALA A 64 3.94 10.39 5.61
N THR A 65 4.69 9.94 4.60
CA THR A 65 6.16 10.08 4.57
C THR A 65 6.57 11.55 4.41
N ILE A 66 5.87 12.32 3.57
CA ILE A 66 6.11 13.78 3.45
C ILE A 66 5.86 14.46 4.79
N ALA A 67 4.73 14.17 5.44
CA ALA A 67 4.37 14.77 6.71
C ALA A 67 5.36 14.40 7.83
N ALA A 68 5.83 13.16 7.87
CA ALA A 68 6.72 12.67 8.92
C ALA A 68 8.18 13.13 8.76
N PHE A 69 8.67 13.24 7.52
CA PHE A 69 10.08 13.52 7.25
C PHE A 69 10.34 14.92 6.67
N GLY A 70 9.30 15.73 6.44
CA GLY A 70 9.42 17.08 5.89
C GLY A 70 10.00 17.09 4.48
N LEU A 71 9.56 16.15 3.64
CA LEU A 71 10.16 15.95 2.32
C LEU A 71 9.69 17.00 1.32
N ASN A 72 10.62 17.54 0.53
CA ASN A 72 10.26 18.36 -0.62
C ASN A 72 9.77 17.51 -1.80
N ASP A 73 9.19 18.16 -2.81
CA ASP A 73 8.63 17.51 -4.01
C ASP A 73 9.59 16.54 -4.71
N PHE A 74 10.88 16.89 -4.78
CA PHE A 74 11.88 16.05 -5.43
C PHE A 74 12.16 14.78 -4.62
N GLN A 75 12.22 14.89 -3.30
CA GLN A 75 12.36 13.74 -2.40
C GLN A 75 11.09 12.88 -2.38
N ALA A 76 9.91 13.51 -2.39
CA ALA A 76 8.62 12.84 -2.42
C ALA A 76 8.46 11.92 -3.65
N LYS A 77 8.95 12.33 -4.82
CA LYS A 77 8.96 11.49 -6.03
C LYS A 77 9.80 10.23 -5.88
N LYS A 78 10.83 10.25 -5.03
CA LYS A 78 11.72 9.09 -4.84
C LYS A 78 11.07 7.96 -4.02
N ILE A 79 10.03 8.26 -3.25
CA ILE A 79 9.27 7.26 -2.47
C ILE A 79 8.67 6.19 -3.39
N LEU A 80 8.33 6.54 -4.63
CA LEU A 80 7.76 5.63 -5.62
C LEU A 80 8.74 4.52 -6.04
N TYR A 81 10.05 4.73 -5.89
CA TYR A 81 11.05 3.73 -6.25
C TYR A 81 11.44 2.89 -5.03
N LYS A 82 11.20 1.57 -5.12
CA LYS A 82 11.45 0.59 -4.04
C LYS A 82 12.81 0.77 -3.35
N LYS A 83 13.89 0.93 -4.13
CA LYS A 83 15.26 1.08 -3.60
C LYS A 83 15.44 2.38 -2.80
N ASP A 84 14.89 3.48 -3.28
CA ASP A 84 15.02 4.79 -2.62
C ASP A 84 14.09 4.89 -1.41
N ARG A 85 12.89 4.31 -1.47
CA ARG A 85 11.99 4.13 -0.32
C ARG A 85 12.72 3.44 0.84
N VAL A 86 13.27 2.25 0.61
CA VAL A 86 13.98 1.48 1.66
C VAL A 86 15.14 2.29 2.27
N ARG A 87 15.91 2.99 1.43
CA ARG A 87 17.03 3.84 1.90
C ARG A 87 16.57 5.01 2.75
N LEU A 88 15.50 5.67 2.33
CA LEU A 88 14.90 6.78 3.06
C LEU A 88 14.43 6.33 4.44
N PHE A 89 13.60 5.29 4.52
CA PHE A 89 13.09 4.77 5.79
C PHE A 89 14.21 4.31 6.73
N LYS A 90 15.23 3.64 6.18
CA LYS A 90 16.40 3.21 6.95
C LYS A 90 17.18 4.38 7.56
N LYS A 91 17.27 5.53 6.87
CA LYS A 91 17.89 6.75 7.42
C LYS A 91 17.18 7.25 8.69
N HIS A 92 15.88 6.96 8.80
CA HIS A 92 15.04 7.30 9.95
C HIS A 92 14.89 6.14 10.94
N GLY A 93 15.72 5.09 10.84
CA GLY A 93 15.70 3.97 11.78
C GLY A 93 14.58 2.95 11.55
N ILE A 94 13.86 3.04 10.42
CA ILE A 94 12.77 2.10 10.08
C ILE A 94 13.27 1.08 9.06
N ASP A 95 13.19 -0.20 9.40
CA ASP A 95 13.35 -1.27 8.41
C ASP A 95 12.00 -1.53 7.72
N PHE A 96 11.81 -0.90 6.57
CA PHE A 96 10.56 -0.93 5.81
C PHE A 96 10.12 -2.36 5.44
N ASN A 97 11.07 -3.27 5.16
CA ASN A 97 10.75 -4.64 4.76
C ASN A 97 10.44 -5.55 5.97
N ALA A 98 10.81 -5.12 7.18
CA ALA A 98 10.53 -5.85 8.41
C ALA A 98 9.20 -5.42 9.07
N LEU A 99 8.53 -4.40 8.53
CA LEU A 99 7.19 -4.02 9.01
C LEU A 99 6.21 -5.18 8.84
N ALA A 100 5.28 -5.31 9.78
CA ALA A 100 4.18 -6.27 9.68
C ALA A 100 3.48 -6.12 8.32
N GLY A 101 3.02 -7.23 7.73
CA GLY A 101 2.35 -7.24 6.43
C GLY A 101 3.19 -6.80 5.20
N ALA A 102 4.51 -6.61 5.32
CA ALA A 102 5.35 -6.18 4.19
C ALA A 102 5.32 -7.17 3.00
N ASP A 103 5.29 -8.49 3.25
CA ASP A 103 5.16 -9.49 2.18
C ASP A 103 3.79 -9.41 1.48
N ALA A 104 2.73 -9.12 2.23
CA ALA A 104 1.39 -8.94 1.68
C ALA A 104 1.34 -7.70 0.77
N MET A 105 1.93 -6.57 1.19
CA MET A 105 2.00 -5.37 0.36
C MET A 105 2.86 -5.58 -0.90
N ASN A 106 3.98 -6.30 -0.77
CA ASN A 106 4.78 -6.67 -1.93
C ASN A 106 4.00 -7.58 -2.89
N THR A 107 3.24 -8.55 -2.36
CA THR A 107 2.36 -9.42 -3.14
C THR A 107 1.25 -8.63 -3.83
N LEU A 108 0.64 -7.65 -3.17
CA LEU A 108 -0.32 -6.73 -3.77
C LEU A 108 0.29 -5.98 -4.97
N SER A 109 1.49 -5.43 -4.81
CA SER A 109 2.20 -4.75 -5.91
C SER A 109 2.44 -5.68 -7.11
N LEU A 110 2.75 -6.96 -6.86
CA LEU A 110 2.96 -7.95 -7.92
C LEU A 110 1.67 -8.28 -8.65
N ILE A 111 0.55 -8.44 -7.93
CA ILE A 111 -0.79 -8.66 -8.53
C ILE A 111 -1.18 -7.48 -9.42
N VAL A 112 -1.00 -6.25 -8.95
CA VAL A 112 -1.34 -5.05 -9.72
C VAL A 112 -0.47 -4.94 -10.96
N ASN A 113 0.83 -5.18 -10.84
CA ASN A 113 1.73 -5.20 -12.00
C ASN A 113 1.33 -6.30 -13.00
N ALA A 114 1.12 -7.54 -12.56
CA ALA A 114 0.66 -8.62 -13.42
C ALA A 114 -0.67 -8.31 -14.11
N SER A 115 -1.58 -7.62 -13.42
CA SER A 115 -2.87 -7.20 -14.00
C SER A 115 -2.72 -6.17 -15.13
N HIS A 116 -1.69 -5.32 -15.07
CA HIS A 116 -1.36 -4.39 -16.15
C HIS A 116 -0.60 -5.05 -17.31
N TYR A 117 0.10 -6.17 -17.06
CA TYR A 117 0.92 -6.89 -18.02
C TYR A 117 0.34 -8.29 -18.28
N GLU A 118 -0.59 -8.37 -19.24
CA GLU A 118 -1.27 -9.59 -19.72
C GLU A 118 -2.23 -10.30 -18.76
N GLY A 119 -2.24 -9.93 -17.47
CA GLY A 119 -3.12 -10.55 -16.47
C GLY A 119 -2.71 -11.99 -16.09
N LEU A 120 -1.46 -12.34 -16.38
CA LEU A 120 -0.90 -13.67 -16.13
C LEU A 120 -0.08 -13.70 -14.84
N VAL A 121 -0.10 -14.85 -14.16
CA VAL A 121 0.75 -15.14 -13.02
C VAL A 121 2.21 -15.13 -13.47
N THR A 122 3.01 -14.29 -12.83
CA THR A 122 4.47 -14.24 -13.01
C THR A 122 5.17 -15.26 -12.09
N GLU A 123 6.45 -15.56 -12.33
CA GLU A 123 7.27 -16.41 -11.45
C GLU A 123 7.15 -15.99 -9.98
N ALA A 124 7.22 -14.69 -9.70
CA ALA A 124 7.13 -14.13 -8.34
C ALA A 124 5.75 -14.32 -7.67
N LEU A 125 4.71 -14.67 -8.44
CA LEU A 125 3.35 -14.91 -7.98
C LEU A 125 2.96 -16.38 -7.95
N ALA A 126 3.70 -17.27 -8.62
CA ALA A 126 3.34 -18.67 -8.82
C ALA A 126 3.04 -19.41 -7.49
N ASP A 127 3.78 -19.11 -6.43
CA ASP A 127 3.62 -19.79 -5.14
C ASP A 127 2.90 -18.95 -4.06
N LYS A 128 2.39 -17.76 -4.43
CA LYS A 128 1.73 -16.85 -3.46
C LYS A 128 0.33 -17.30 -3.10
N PHE A 129 -0.38 -17.93 -4.03
CA PHE A 129 -1.73 -18.45 -3.82
C PHE A 129 -1.86 -19.87 -4.37
N PRO A 130 -2.71 -20.72 -3.74
CA PRO A 130 -3.03 -22.02 -4.31
C PRO A 130 -3.52 -21.88 -5.76
N TYR A 131 -3.11 -22.82 -6.62
CA TYR A 131 -3.50 -22.93 -8.03
C TYR A 131 -2.95 -21.86 -8.98
N TRP A 132 -2.23 -20.86 -8.48
CA TRP A 132 -1.52 -19.92 -9.35
C TRP A 132 -0.32 -20.65 -9.95
N LYS A 133 -0.14 -20.51 -11.26
CA LYS A 133 0.94 -21.16 -12.01
C LYS A 133 1.46 -20.16 -13.02
N GLU A 134 2.77 -20.03 -13.11
CA GLU A 134 3.40 -19.10 -14.04
C GLU A 134 2.86 -19.28 -15.48
N GLY A 135 2.55 -18.15 -16.14
CA GLY A 135 2.02 -18.12 -17.50
C GLY A 135 0.51 -18.39 -17.62
N PHE A 136 -0.19 -18.68 -16.51
CA PHE A 136 -1.64 -18.85 -16.50
C PHE A 136 -2.35 -17.63 -15.88
N ALA A 137 -3.64 -17.47 -16.16
CA ALA A 137 -4.44 -16.39 -15.57
C ALA A 137 -4.51 -16.50 -14.04
N MET A 138 -4.57 -15.36 -13.36
CA MET A 138 -4.86 -15.31 -11.92
C MET A 138 -6.30 -15.75 -11.67
N VAL A 139 -6.47 -16.80 -10.85
CA VAL A 139 -7.79 -17.39 -10.52
C VAL A 139 -8.12 -17.20 -9.04
N GLN A 140 -9.40 -17.33 -8.66
CA GLN A 140 -9.85 -17.20 -7.26
C GLN A 140 -9.42 -15.87 -6.62
N LEU A 141 -9.53 -14.78 -7.39
CA LEU A 141 -9.14 -13.44 -6.96
C LEU A 141 -9.93 -12.97 -5.73
N ASP A 142 -11.16 -13.47 -5.53
CA ASP A 142 -11.96 -13.21 -4.33
C ASP A 142 -11.32 -13.80 -3.06
N GLN A 143 -10.80 -15.02 -3.14
CA GLN A 143 -10.10 -15.69 -2.04
C GLN A 143 -8.74 -15.06 -1.79
N ALA A 144 -8.03 -14.71 -2.87
CA ALA A 144 -6.78 -13.97 -2.76
C ALA A 144 -7.00 -12.64 -2.04
N TYR A 145 -8.05 -11.90 -2.40
CA TYR A 145 -8.42 -10.63 -1.78
C TYR A 145 -8.72 -10.79 -0.29
N LYS A 146 -9.61 -11.74 0.08
CA LYS A 146 -9.96 -12.02 1.48
C LYS A 146 -8.75 -12.37 2.36
N LYS A 147 -7.76 -13.06 1.81
CA LYS A 147 -6.53 -13.45 2.53
C LYS A 147 -5.51 -12.30 2.62
N LEU A 148 -5.38 -11.52 1.56
CA LEU A 148 -4.31 -10.53 1.41
C LEU A 148 -4.62 -9.21 2.11
N VAL A 149 -5.83 -8.67 1.93
CA VAL A 149 -6.18 -7.31 2.34
C VAL A 149 -6.02 -7.06 3.84
N PRO A 150 -6.40 -7.97 4.76
CA PRO A 150 -6.19 -7.75 6.19
C PRO A 150 -4.72 -7.49 6.56
N GLN A 151 -3.78 -8.19 5.91
CA GLN A 151 -2.35 -8.01 6.14
C GLN A 151 -1.82 -6.72 5.48
N CYS A 152 -2.41 -6.28 4.36
CA CYS A 152 -2.10 -4.97 3.79
C CYS A 152 -2.55 -3.82 4.71
N ILE A 153 -3.72 -3.95 5.35
CA ILE A 153 -4.20 -2.99 6.35
C ILE A 153 -3.26 -2.98 7.57
N GLU A 154 -2.85 -4.15 8.06
CA GLU A 154 -1.86 -4.27 9.13
C GLU A 154 -0.54 -3.57 8.77
N HIS A 155 -0.08 -3.73 7.54
CA HIS A 155 1.12 -3.04 7.06
C HIS A 155 0.98 -1.52 7.10
N GLN A 156 -0.16 -0.99 6.64
CA GLN A 156 -0.42 0.45 6.70
C GLN A 156 -0.42 0.98 8.14
N GLN A 157 -1.01 0.23 9.08
CA GLN A 157 -1.01 0.63 10.50
C GLN A 157 0.41 0.59 11.08
N ALA A 158 1.17 -0.48 10.83
CA ALA A 158 2.55 -0.61 11.30
C ALA A 158 3.47 0.49 10.74
N LEU A 159 3.27 0.85 9.47
CA LEU A 159 3.95 1.98 8.83
C LEU A 159 3.65 3.30 9.53
N LEU A 160 2.36 3.61 9.73
CA LEU A 160 1.93 4.86 10.37
C LEU A 160 2.44 4.95 11.82
N ASP A 161 2.42 3.84 12.56
CA ASP A 161 2.99 3.77 13.91
C ASP A 161 4.50 4.03 13.92
N ALA A 162 5.24 3.42 12.99
CA ALA A 162 6.68 3.66 12.86
C ALA A 162 6.98 5.14 12.55
N LEU A 163 6.20 5.77 11.67
CA LEU A 163 6.34 7.19 11.34
C LEU A 163 6.01 8.10 12.53
N ILE A 164 4.93 7.82 13.27
CA ILE A 164 4.56 8.57 14.47
C ILE A 164 5.67 8.48 15.51
N ASN A 165 6.23 7.30 15.74
CA ASN A 165 7.33 7.09 16.68
C ASN A 165 8.58 7.91 16.30
N VAL A 166 8.90 7.98 15.00
CA VAL A 166 10.01 8.82 14.52
C VAL A 166 9.75 10.30 14.82
N VAL A 167 8.55 10.81 14.51
CA VAL A 167 8.22 12.23 14.76
C VAL A 167 8.19 12.54 16.26
N GLN A 168 7.73 11.62 17.10
CA GLN A 168 7.74 11.79 18.55
C GLN A 168 9.16 11.81 19.12
N GLY A 169 10.07 10.98 18.59
CA GLY A 169 11.47 10.96 18.99
C GLY A 169 12.30 12.15 18.50
N GLN A 170 11.73 13.03 17.67
CA GLN A 170 12.34 14.31 17.26
C GLN A 170 12.03 15.47 18.23
N ARG A 171 11.14 15.26 19.21
CA ARG A 171 10.85 16.23 20.29
C ARG A 171 11.93 16.19 21.37
#